data_AF-A0A6A7LM08-F1
#
_entry.id   AF-A0A6A7LM08-F1
#
_cell.length_a   1.000
_cell.length_b   1.000
_cell.length_c   1.000
_cell.angle_alpha   90.00
_cell.angle_beta   90.00
_cell.angle_gamma   90.00
#
_symmetry.space_group_name_H-M   'P 1'
#
loop_
_entity.id
_entity.type
_entity.pdbx_description
1 polymer ?
#
loop_
_entity_poly.entity_id
_entity_poly.type
_entity_poly.pdbx_seq_one_letter_code
_entity_poly.pdbx_strand_id
1 'polypeptide(L)'
;MPTAIPEMIKSRVREQWLHALSRDAIARDNNISAGAVSNIIKEWTNALGKYEADALRELVKSLKSSGLSPAQCATGFRIMKIFEEQGMDAEAAEHFMSETYKKCNELAISPTKVCTHINDLTEFSNDIRLPEIKNYINQKLAEKREVESKLHELNQEVCSVEKKKSELLKSCDLILEKRSGVTEEMNLFFETKQELDKHKLSINQDLPKFARTVKTISAYEYDPERVLAEFEDIYYLDGKRRALKIATDEAQRDLVKLKDQDYLIREEDSLIRKAISRHSFNISVYDELERAGFGASNLSRLLHTILSITEANGISYWLAVDKFFKDIETQYDAKLGFEDEKERLEIRIKMHKEELDDTREKVRIQPFVGPTIWRLFQLGLSEKDIVKFGEVFHGILNRTFPVQEIAQGMIYTINVMKKTMTDTRCTNTTASNEKNVEILNKAKNDLEELEFSN
;
A
#
# COMPACT_ATOMS: atom_id res chain seq x y z
N MET A 1 -175.01 -0.89 -55.61
CA MET A 1 -174.56 -1.40 -54.29
C MET A 1 -173.20 -0.78 -53.99
N PRO A 2 -172.91 -0.35 -52.75
CA PRO A 2 -171.57 0.15 -52.43
C PRO A 2 -170.54 -0.98 -52.55
N THR A 3 -169.41 -0.68 -53.19
CA THR A 3 -168.31 -1.61 -53.47
C THR A 3 -167.72 -2.17 -52.17
N ALA A 4 -167.47 -3.48 -52.11
CA ALA A 4 -166.85 -4.12 -50.95
C ALA A 4 -165.44 -3.57 -50.70
N ILE A 5 -165.14 -3.20 -49.45
CA ILE A 5 -163.81 -2.70 -49.06
C ILE A 5 -162.80 -3.85 -49.14
N PRO A 6 -161.67 -3.69 -49.86
CA PRO A 6 -160.63 -4.71 -49.94
C PRO A 6 -160.08 -5.13 -48.57
N GLU A 7 -159.80 -6.42 -48.38
CA GLU A 7 -159.29 -6.97 -47.11
C GLU A 7 -157.95 -6.35 -46.69
N MET A 8 -157.12 -5.95 -47.65
CA MET A 8 -155.87 -5.23 -47.39
C MET A 8 -156.11 -3.91 -46.63
N ILE A 9 -157.17 -3.17 -47.01
CA ILE A 9 -157.55 -1.93 -46.33
C ILE A 9 -158.10 -2.26 -44.93
N LYS A 10 -158.90 -3.32 -44.78
CA LYS A 10 -159.38 -3.76 -43.47
C LYS A 10 -158.23 -4.11 -42.51
N SER A 11 -157.22 -4.85 -42.98
CA SER A 11 -156.02 -5.17 -42.20
C SER A 11 -155.26 -3.94 -41.75
N ARG A 12 -155.04 -2.99 -42.67
CA ARG A 12 -154.35 -1.72 -42.36
C ARG A 12 -155.12 -0.88 -41.35
N VAL A 13 -156.45 -0.83 -41.46
CA VAL A 13 -157.33 -0.16 -40.48
C VAL A 13 -157.18 -0.78 -39.09
N ARG A 14 -157.12 -2.12 -38.98
CA ARG A 14 -156.90 -2.82 -37.69
C ARG A 14 -155.54 -2.49 -37.09
N GLU A 15 -154.48 -2.55 -37.88
CA GLU A 15 -153.12 -2.23 -37.47
C GLU A 15 -153.00 -0.78 -36.98
N GLN A 16 -153.50 0.18 -37.77
CA GLN A 16 -153.49 1.59 -37.40
C GLN A 16 -154.33 1.89 -36.15
N TRP A 17 -155.44 1.16 -35.96
CA TRP A 17 -156.24 1.24 -34.75
C TRP A 17 -155.48 0.71 -33.52
N LEU A 18 -154.77 -0.40 -33.67
CA LEU A 18 -153.89 -0.95 -32.63
C LEU A 18 -152.71 -0.03 -32.30
N HIS A 19 -152.18 0.71 -33.29
CA HIS A 19 -151.22 1.80 -33.08
C HIS A 19 -151.82 3.06 -32.42
N ALA A 20 -153.04 2.94 -31.90
CA ALA A 20 -153.78 3.98 -31.19
C ALA A 20 -154.07 5.24 -32.02
N LEU A 21 -154.09 5.15 -33.36
CA LEU A 21 -154.48 6.27 -34.21
C LEU A 21 -155.98 6.59 -34.06
N SER A 22 -156.33 7.86 -34.23
CA SER A 22 -157.73 8.29 -34.15
C SER A 22 -158.51 7.78 -35.34
N ARG A 23 -159.80 7.50 -35.15
CA ARG A 23 -160.70 7.00 -36.21
C ARG A 23 -160.64 7.90 -37.45
N ASP A 24 -160.63 9.21 -37.26
CA ASP A 24 -160.66 10.17 -38.35
C ASP A 24 -159.30 10.29 -39.08
N ALA A 25 -158.19 10.03 -38.38
CA ALA A 25 -156.88 9.88 -39.00
C ALA A 25 -156.82 8.61 -39.86
N ILE A 26 -157.30 7.49 -39.33
CA ILE A 26 -157.37 6.20 -40.06
C ILE A 26 -158.24 6.34 -41.32
N ALA A 27 -159.39 7.02 -41.20
CA ALA A 27 -160.29 7.26 -42.33
C ALA A 27 -159.59 8.05 -43.45
N ARG A 28 -158.83 9.10 -43.07
CA ARG A 28 -158.05 9.93 -43.99
C ARG A 28 -156.93 9.14 -44.66
N ASP A 29 -156.17 8.35 -43.90
CA ASP A 29 -155.01 7.60 -44.37
C ASP A 29 -155.37 6.49 -45.37
N ASN A 30 -156.60 5.97 -45.30
CA ASN A 30 -157.08 4.88 -46.15
C ASN A 30 -158.12 5.33 -47.19
N ASN A 31 -158.45 6.62 -47.24
CA ASN A 31 -159.47 7.20 -48.13
C ASN A 31 -160.84 6.47 -48.04
N ILE A 32 -161.29 6.19 -46.81
CA ILE A 32 -162.60 5.57 -46.51
C ILE A 32 -163.39 6.43 -45.52
N SER A 33 -164.70 6.20 -45.41
CA SER A 33 -165.52 6.95 -44.46
C SER A 33 -165.21 6.54 -43.01
N ALA A 34 -165.35 7.48 -42.06
CA ALA A 34 -165.22 7.19 -40.63
C ALA A 34 -166.23 6.12 -40.14
N GLY A 35 -167.40 6.03 -40.79
CA GLY A 35 -168.37 4.95 -40.57
C GLY A 35 -167.84 3.58 -41.01
N ALA A 36 -167.13 3.51 -42.14
CA ALA A 36 -166.48 2.28 -42.60
C ALA A 36 -165.37 1.83 -41.64
N VAL A 37 -164.53 2.76 -41.15
CA VAL A 37 -163.52 2.47 -40.12
C VAL A 37 -164.18 1.89 -38.87
N SER A 38 -165.25 2.53 -38.38
CA SER A 38 -165.98 2.07 -37.19
C SER A 38 -166.56 0.66 -37.37
N ASN A 39 -167.10 0.35 -38.55
CA ASN A 39 -167.64 -0.98 -38.84
C ASN A 39 -166.54 -2.04 -38.91
N ILE A 40 -165.41 -1.76 -39.57
CA ILE A 40 -164.26 -2.68 -39.64
C ILE A 40 -163.71 -2.98 -38.24
N ILE A 41 -163.53 -1.94 -37.42
CA ILE A 41 -163.09 -2.10 -36.03
C ILE A 41 -164.12 -2.87 -35.24
N LYS A 42 -165.42 -2.54 -35.35
CA LYS A 42 -166.48 -3.21 -34.59
C LYS A 42 -166.57 -4.71 -34.95
N GLU A 43 -166.45 -5.04 -36.23
CA GLU A 43 -166.40 -6.44 -36.70
C GLU A 43 -165.19 -7.17 -36.11
N TRP A 44 -164.00 -6.56 -36.17
CA TRP A 44 -162.78 -7.17 -35.67
C TRP A 44 -162.73 -7.28 -34.14
N THR A 45 -163.13 -6.22 -33.42
CA THR A 45 -163.20 -6.20 -31.95
C THR A 45 -164.24 -7.21 -31.44
N ASN A 46 -165.37 -7.38 -32.12
CA ASN A 46 -166.34 -8.43 -31.76
C ASN A 46 -165.78 -9.84 -31.98
N ALA A 47 -164.95 -10.05 -33.01
CA ALA A 47 -164.33 -11.35 -33.29
C ALA A 47 -163.21 -11.69 -32.29
N LEU A 48 -162.43 -10.70 -31.85
CA LEU A 48 -161.35 -10.89 -30.86
C LEU A 48 -161.87 -10.95 -29.42
N GLY A 49 -163.01 -10.30 -29.16
CA GLY A 49 -163.44 -9.92 -27.82
C GLY A 49 -163.18 -8.43 -27.61
N LYS A 50 -164.25 -7.67 -27.34
CA LYS A 50 -164.17 -6.20 -27.27
C LYS A 50 -163.24 -5.75 -26.14
N TYR A 51 -163.29 -6.45 -25.00
CA TYR A 51 -162.47 -6.14 -23.84
C TYR A 51 -160.98 -6.34 -24.13
N GLU A 52 -160.63 -7.45 -24.77
CA GLU A 52 -159.26 -7.81 -25.14
C GLU A 52 -158.67 -6.83 -26.16
N ALA A 53 -159.46 -6.46 -27.18
CA ALA A 53 -159.05 -5.49 -28.18
C ALA A 53 -158.81 -4.09 -27.58
N ASP A 54 -159.72 -3.64 -26.70
CA ASP A 54 -159.57 -2.35 -26.01
C ASP A 54 -158.39 -2.39 -25.03
N ALA A 55 -158.19 -3.49 -24.29
CA ALA A 55 -157.04 -3.66 -23.39
C ALA A 55 -155.69 -3.65 -24.13
N LEU A 56 -155.58 -4.33 -25.26
CA LEU A 56 -154.38 -4.28 -26.12
C LEU A 56 -154.12 -2.86 -26.62
N ARG A 57 -155.17 -2.14 -27.02
CA ARG A 57 -155.04 -0.76 -27.46
C ARG A 57 -154.60 0.16 -26.32
N GLU A 58 -155.14 0.00 -25.10
CA GLU A 58 -154.70 0.77 -23.92
C GLU A 58 -153.27 0.44 -23.50
N LEU A 59 -152.84 -0.82 -23.62
CA LEU A 59 -151.45 -1.21 -23.40
C LEU A 59 -150.51 -0.50 -24.39
N VAL A 60 -150.83 -0.53 -25.69
CA VAL A 60 -150.02 0.17 -26.71
C VAL A 60 -149.99 1.68 -26.48
N LYS A 61 -151.10 2.29 -26.05
CA LYS A 61 -151.12 3.71 -25.65
C LYS A 61 -150.19 3.98 -24.47
N SER A 62 -150.24 3.13 -23.44
CA SER A 62 -149.42 3.26 -22.23
C SER A 62 -147.93 3.08 -22.50
N LEU A 63 -147.57 2.13 -23.38
CA LEU A 63 -146.20 1.96 -23.86
C LEU A 63 -145.72 3.20 -24.62
N LYS A 64 -146.55 3.72 -25.54
CA LYS A 64 -146.21 4.91 -26.33
C LYS A 64 -146.09 6.16 -25.46
N SER A 65 -146.94 6.35 -24.45
CA SER A 65 -146.80 7.48 -23.50
C SER A 65 -145.54 7.38 -22.66
N SER A 66 -145.03 6.17 -22.44
CA SER A 66 -143.78 5.91 -21.73
C SER A 66 -142.56 5.89 -22.66
N GLY A 67 -142.73 6.16 -23.96
CA GLY A 67 -141.64 6.14 -24.94
C GLY A 67 -141.07 4.74 -25.25
N LEU A 68 -141.80 3.68 -24.90
CA LEU A 68 -141.36 2.30 -25.07
C LEU A 68 -141.99 1.65 -26.30
N SER A 69 -141.19 0.84 -27.00
CA SER A 69 -141.65 -0.08 -28.04
C SER A 69 -141.85 -1.49 -27.48
N PRO A 70 -142.74 -2.31 -28.08
CA PRO A 70 -142.89 -3.72 -27.70
C PRO A 70 -141.57 -4.51 -27.76
N ALA A 71 -140.68 -4.18 -28.71
CA ALA A 71 -139.36 -4.79 -28.81
C ALA A 71 -138.46 -4.46 -27.61
N GLN A 72 -138.48 -3.21 -27.14
CA GLN A 72 -137.76 -2.82 -25.92
C GLN A 72 -138.32 -3.52 -24.68
N CYS A 73 -139.65 -3.67 -24.56
CA CYS A 73 -140.27 -4.43 -23.48
C CYS A 73 -139.83 -5.90 -23.50
N ALA A 74 -139.77 -6.52 -24.68
CA ALA A 74 -139.29 -7.89 -24.83
C ALA A 74 -137.81 -8.03 -24.42
N THR A 75 -136.96 -7.06 -24.78
CA THR A 75 -135.55 -7.03 -24.35
C THR A 75 -135.44 -6.85 -22.84
N GLY A 76 -136.17 -5.89 -22.26
CA GLY A 76 -136.21 -5.68 -20.82
C GLY A 76 -136.67 -6.92 -20.06
N PHE A 77 -137.71 -7.60 -20.56
CA PHE A 77 -138.19 -8.86 -20.00
C PHE A 77 -137.12 -9.97 -20.03
N ARG A 78 -136.37 -10.11 -21.13
CA ARG A 78 -135.27 -11.09 -21.20
C ARG A 78 -134.14 -10.78 -20.22
N ILE A 79 -133.77 -9.50 -20.10
CA ILE A 79 -132.76 -9.06 -19.13
C ILE A 79 -133.23 -9.36 -17.71
N MET A 80 -134.50 -9.06 -17.40
CA MET A 80 -135.08 -9.35 -16.10
C MET A 80 -135.07 -10.84 -15.78
N LYS A 81 -135.38 -11.69 -16.77
CA LYS A 81 -135.31 -13.14 -16.58
C LYS A 81 -133.91 -13.64 -16.23
N ILE A 82 -132.86 -13.04 -16.81
CA ILE A 82 -131.46 -13.38 -16.45
C ILE A 82 -131.20 -13.01 -14.98
N PHE A 83 -131.69 -11.86 -14.51
CA PHE A 83 -131.58 -11.47 -13.10
C PHE A 83 -132.36 -12.41 -12.18
N GLU A 84 -133.57 -12.81 -12.55
CA GLU A 84 -134.38 -13.78 -11.79
C GLU A 84 -133.67 -15.14 -11.68
N GLU A 85 -133.04 -15.63 -12.75
CA GLU A 85 -132.24 -16.86 -12.76
C GLU A 85 -131.03 -16.79 -11.81
N GLN A 86 -130.54 -15.58 -11.49
CA GLN A 86 -129.48 -15.34 -10.51
C GLN A 86 -130.03 -15.02 -9.09
N GLY A 87 -131.35 -15.16 -8.88
CA GLY A 87 -132.00 -14.94 -7.59
C GLY A 87 -132.30 -13.48 -7.25
N MET A 88 -132.33 -12.59 -8.26
CA MET A 88 -132.65 -11.17 -8.08
C MET A 88 -134.07 -10.85 -8.56
N ASP A 89 -134.85 -10.13 -7.75
CA ASP A 89 -136.16 -9.60 -8.15
C ASP A 89 -136.05 -8.27 -8.93
N ALA A 90 -137.18 -7.77 -9.44
CA ALA A 90 -137.21 -6.60 -10.31
C ALA A 90 -136.72 -5.31 -9.63
N GLU A 91 -137.05 -5.11 -8.35
CA GLU A 91 -136.64 -3.95 -7.59
C GLU A 91 -135.13 -4.01 -7.28
N ALA A 92 -134.63 -5.17 -6.89
CA ALA A 92 -133.21 -5.42 -6.63
C ALA A 92 -132.37 -5.26 -7.91
N ALA A 93 -132.88 -5.74 -9.06
CA ALA A 93 -132.22 -5.58 -10.35
C ALA A 93 -132.16 -4.11 -10.78
N GLU A 94 -133.26 -3.36 -10.65
CA GLU A 94 -133.28 -1.92 -10.94
C GLU A 94 -132.31 -1.14 -10.04
N HIS A 95 -132.34 -1.42 -8.73
CA HIS A 95 -131.43 -0.80 -7.77
C HIS A 95 -129.97 -1.14 -8.08
N PHE A 96 -129.65 -2.41 -8.35
CA PHE A 96 -128.32 -2.85 -8.71
C PHE A 96 -127.79 -2.16 -9.97
N MET A 97 -128.60 -2.11 -11.04
CA MET A 97 -128.22 -1.46 -12.29
C MET A 97 -128.02 0.05 -12.12
N SER A 98 -128.89 0.70 -11.35
CA SER A 98 -128.81 2.14 -11.08
C SER A 98 -127.58 2.51 -10.25
N GLU A 99 -127.33 1.78 -9.16
CA GLU A 99 -126.16 2.00 -8.31
C GLU A 99 -124.85 1.69 -9.05
N THR A 100 -124.83 0.60 -9.83
CA THR A 100 -123.67 0.24 -10.65
C THR A 100 -123.40 1.32 -11.69
N TYR A 101 -124.44 1.78 -12.40
CA TYR A 101 -124.31 2.84 -13.40
C TYR A 101 -123.83 4.16 -12.77
N LYS A 102 -124.38 4.53 -11.60
CA LYS A 102 -123.97 5.72 -10.86
C LYS A 102 -122.49 5.66 -10.46
N LYS A 103 -122.04 4.55 -9.89
CA LYS A 103 -120.63 4.34 -9.51
C LYS A 103 -119.71 4.33 -10.73
N CYS A 104 -120.13 3.70 -11.84
CA CYS A 104 -119.38 3.76 -13.08
C CYS A 104 -119.23 5.20 -13.58
N ASN A 105 -120.29 6.00 -13.53
CA ASN A 105 -120.23 7.42 -13.90
C ASN A 105 -119.33 8.24 -12.96
N GLU A 106 -119.40 8.02 -11.64
CA GLU A 106 -118.52 8.67 -10.65
C GLU A 106 -117.04 8.37 -10.92
N LEU A 107 -116.73 7.16 -11.40
CA LEU A 107 -115.38 6.72 -11.76
C LEU A 107 -115.01 7.00 -13.23
N ALA A 108 -115.85 7.75 -13.97
CA ALA A 108 -115.69 8.03 -15.40
C ALA A 108 -115.53 6.77 -16.29
N ILE A 109 -116.10 5.65 -15.87
CA ILE A 109 -116.13 4.39 -16.61
C ILE A 109 -117.34 4.41 -17.54
N SER A 110 -117.08 4.49 -18.85
CA SER A 110 -118.13 4.34 -19.87
C SER A 110 -118.82 2.98 -19.74
N PRO A 111 -120.17 2.88 -19.86
CA PRO A 111 -120.88 1.60 -19.86
C PRO A 111 -120.33 0.58 -20.86
N THR A 112 -119.79 1.04 -22.00
CA THR A 112 -119.15 0.18 -23.00
C THR A 112 -117.83 -0.45 -22.54
N LYS A 113 -117.13 0.19 -21.59
CA LYS A 113 -115.87 -0.30 -21.00
C LYS A 113 -116.09 -1.21 -19.79
N VAL A 114 -117.30 -1.25 -19.24
CA VAL A 114 -117.60 -2.16 -18.12
C VAL A 114 -117.39 -3.60 -18.55
N CYS A 115 -117.86 -3.99 -19.74
CA CYS A 115 -117.63 -5.32 -20.28
C CYS A 115 -116.14 -5.62 -20.51
N THR A 116 -115.35 -4.65 -20.97
CA THR A 116 -113.90 -4.86 -21.16
C THR A 116 -113.20 -5.04 -19.82
N HIS A 117 -113.53 -4.24 -18.81
CA HIS A 117 -112.93 -4.39 -17.49
C HIS A 117 -113.35 -5.68 -16.77
N ILE A 118 -114.58 -6.14 -16.98
CA ILE A 118 -115.00 -7.47 -16.50
C ILE A 118 -114.16 -8.55 -17.18
N ASN A 119 -113.91 -8.45 -18.49
CA ASN A 119 -113.04 -9.39 -19.20
C ASN A 119 -111.59 -9.34 -18.69
N ASP A 120 -111.00 -8.15 -18.55
CA ASP A 120 -109.65 -7.97 -17.99
C ASP A 120 -109.55 -8.60 -16.59
N LEU A 121 -110.59 -8.41 -15.77
CA LEU A 121 -110.67 -8.96 -14.42
C LEU A 121 -110.80 -10.49 -14.44
N THR A 122 -111.56 -11.05 -15.39
CA THR A 122 -111.66 -12.51 -15.56
C THR A 122 -110.36 -13.12 -16.07
N GLU A 123 -109.65 -12.44 -16.97
CA GLU A 123 -108.34 -12.88 -17.47
C GLU A 123 -107.30 -12.88 -16.35
N PHE A 124 -107.25 -11.80 -15.56
CA PHE A 124 -106.42 -11.71 -14.37
C PHE A 124 -106.79 -12.76 -13.31
N SER A 125 -108.09 -13.10 -13.21
CA SER A 125 -108.57 -14.11 -12.28
C SER A 125 -108.13 -15.54 -12.60
N ASN A 126 -107.59 -15.80 -13.80
CA ASN A 126 -107.01 -17.10 -14.13
C ASN A 126 -105.79 -17.42 -13.26
N ASP A 127 -105.04 -16.41 -12.86
CA ASP A 127 -103.83 -16.57 -12.05
C ASP A 127 -104.09 -16.39 -10.55
N ILE A 128 -105.04 -15.52 -10.17
CA ILE A 128 -105.30 -15.15 -8.77
C ILE A 128 -106.80 -15.02 -8.51
N ARG A 129 -107.31 -15.61 -7.43
CA ARG A 129 -108.72 -15.45 -7.06
C ARG A 129 -109.03 -14.00 -6.68
N LEU A 130 -110.15 -13.44 -7.12
CA LEU A 130 -110.55 -12.05 -6.82
C LEU A 130 -110.42 -11.63 -5.35
N PRO A 131 -110.81 -12.45 -4.35
CA PRO A 131 -110.65 -12.09 -2.93
C PRO A 131 -109.18 -12.00 -2.48
N GLU A 132 -108.26 -12.66 -3.18
CA GLU A 132 -106.84 -12.78 -2.83
C GLU A 132 -105.98 -11.68 -3.47
N ILE A 133 -106.53 -10.90 -4.41
CA ILE A 133 -105.83 -9.81 -5.11
C ILE A 133 -105.16 -8.85 -4.13
N LYS A 134 -105.86 -8.47 -3.06
CA LYS A 134 -105.32 -7.56 -2.05
C LYS A 134 -104.08 -8.14 -1.35
N ASN A 135 -104.13 -9.44 -1.01
CA ASN A 135 -103.01 -10.13 -0.36
C ASN A 135 -101.84 -10.28 -1.33
N TYR A 136 -102.11 -10.64 -2.58
CA TYR A 136 -101.09 -10.73 -3.63
C TYR A 136 -100.38 -9.40 -3.88
N ILE A 137 -101.13 -8.30 -3.97
CA ILE A 137 -100.55 -6.95 -4.09
C ILE A 137 -99.66 -6.62 -2.90
N ASN A 138 -100.13 -6.90 -1.67
CA ASN A 138 -99.35 -6.66 -0.46
C ASN A 138 -98.07 -7.50 -0.42
N GLN A 139 -98.13 -8.76 -0.83
CA GLN A 139 -96.96 -9.63 -0.95
C GLN A 139 -95.96 -9.06 -1.97
N LYS A 140 -96.41 -8.70 -3.16
CA LYS A 140 -95.55 -8.12 -4.21
C LYS A 140 -94.94 -6.78 -3.78
N LEU A 141 -95.68 -5.98 -3.00
CA LEU A 141 -95.13 -4.76 -2.40
C LEU A 141 -94.05 -5.07 -1.35
N ALA A 142 -94.21 -6.13 -0.55
CA ALA A 142 -93.19 -6.55 0.42
C ALA A 142 -91.93 -7.07 -0.28
N GLU A 143 -92.09 -7.94 -1.28
CA GLU A 143 -90.97 -8.43 -2.12
C GLU A 143 -90.22 -7.27 -2.79
N LYS A 144 -90.95 -6.30 -3.34
CA LYS A 144 -90.34 -5.10 -3.93
C LYS A 144 -89.49 -4.33 -2.92
N ARG A 145 -90.02 -4.09 -1.71
CA ARG A 145 -89.28 -3.38 -0.65
C ARG A 145 -88.01 -4.12 -0.21
N GLU A 146 -88.09 -5.45 -0.11
CA GLU A 146 -86.92 -6.27 0.25
C GLU A 146 -85.82 -6.17 -0.82
N VAL A 147 -86.20 -6.26 -2.10
CA VAL A 147 -85.27 -6.10 -3.22
C VAL A 147 -84.65 -4.70 -3.24
N GLU A 148 -85.46 -3.66 -3.02
CA GLU A 148 -84.98 -2.27 -2.94
C GLU A 148 -83.99 -2.07 -1.78
N SER A 149 -84.22 -2.69 -0.62
CA SER A 149 -83.30 -2.65 0.52
C SER A 149 -81.96 -3.33 0.19
N LYS A 150 -82.00 -4.53 -0.39
CA LYS A 150 -80.79 -5.26 -0.82
C LYS A 150 -80.00 -4.48 -1.86
N LEU A 151 -80.69 -3.83 -2.79
CA LEU A 151 -80.06 -2.98 -3.81
C LEU A 151 -79.39 -1.75 -3.18
N HIS A 152 -79.98 -1.17 -2.14
CA HIS A 152 -79.38 -0.08 -1.40
C HIS A 152 -78.12 -0.52 -0.65
N GLU A 153 -78.17 -1.64 0.07
CA GLU A 153 -77.01 -2.23 0.77
C GLU A 153 -75.85 -2.53 -0.19
N LEU A 154 -76.15 -3.19 -1.31
CA LEU A 154 -75.14 -3.52 -2.32
C LEU A 154 -74.48 -2.27 -2.91
N ASN A 155 -75.25 -1.22 -3.16
CA ASN A 155 -74.70 0.06 -3.64
C ASN A 155 -73.79 0.72 -2.59
N GLN A 156 -74.13 0.64 -1.31
CA GLN A 156 -73.24 1.14 -0.24
C GLN A 156 -71.93 0.35 -0.20
N GLU A 157 -71.98 -0.97 -0.33
CA GLU A 157 -70.79 -1.81 -0.40
C GLU A 157 -69.90 -1.45 -1.60
N VAL A 158 -70.48 -1.28 -2.79
CA VAL A 158 -69.77 -0.84 -4.00
C VAL A 158 -69.07 0.50 -3.76
N CYS A 159 -69.76 1.51 -3.24
CA CYS A 159 -69.14 2.79 -2.90
C CYS A 159 -67.98 2.64 -1.91
N SER A 160 -68.12 1.77 -0.91
CA SER A 160 -67.06 1.52 0.07
C SER A 160 -65.82 0.86 -0.56
N VAL A 161 -66.02 -0.07 -1.49
CA VAL A 161 -64.95 -0.77 -2.21
C VAL A 161 -64.26 0.18 -3.18
N GLU A 162 -65.00 1.01 -3.90
CA GLU A 162 -64.43 2.04 -4.79
C GLU A 162 -63.58 3.05 -4.02
N LYS A 163 -64.03 3.48 -2.83
CA LYS A 163 -63.24 4.35 -1.96
C LYS A 163 -61.94 3.68 -1.54
N LYS A 164 -62.00 2.43 -1.05
CA LYS A 164 -60.80 1.65 -0.70
C LYS A 164 -59.86 1.48 -1.90
N LYS A 165 -60.39 1.18 -3.09
CA LYS A 165 -59.61 1.06 -4.33
C LYS A 165 -58.90 2.37 -4.67
N SER A 166 -59.57 3.51 -4.54
CA SER A 166 -58.97 4.83 -4.78
C SER A 166 -57.85 5.13 -3.78
N GLU A 167 -58.05 4.82 -2.50
CA GLU A 167 -57.02 4.98 -1.46
C GLU A 167 -55.81 4.08 -1.73
N LEU A 168 -56.04 2.82 -2.13
CA LEU A 168 -54.97 1.87 -2.47
C LEU A 168 -54.19 2.30 -3.72
N LEU A 169 -54.88 2.81 -4.75
CA LEU A 169 -54.24 3.36 -5.95
C LEU A 169 -53.32 4.54 -5.61
N LYS A 170 -53.81 5.51 -4.82
CA LYS A 170 -52.98 6.63 -4.34
C LYS A 170 -51.76 6.15 -3.55
N SER A 171 -51.93 5.13 -2.71
CA SER A 171 -50.81 4.53 -1.98
C SER A 171 -49.81 3.84 -2.92
N CYS A 172 -50.29 3.11 -3.93
CA CYS A 172 -49.43 2.49 -4.94
C CYS A 172 -48.65 3.53 -5.74
N ASP A 173 -49.30 4.62 -6.16
CA ASP A 173 -48.65 5.70 -6.91
C ASP A 173 -47.55 6.35 -6.07
N LEU A 174 -47.81 6.63 -4.79
CA LEU A 174 -46.81 7.14 -3.84
C LEU A 174 -45.63 6.17 -3.65
N ILE A 175 -45.89 4.87 -3.62
CA ILE A 175 -44.83 3.85 -3.51
C ILE A 175 -44.01 3.81 -4.81
N LEU A 176 -44.66 3.91 -5.97
CA LEU A 176 -43.98 3.93 -7.27
C LEU A 176 -43.11 5.19 -7.43
N GLU A 177 -43.60 6.35 -7.03
CA GLU A 177 -42.85 7.61 -7.04
C GLU A 177 -41.64 7.56 -6.08
N LYS A 178 -41.83 7.03 -4.88
CA LYS A 178 -40.69 6.78 -3.97
C LYS A 178 -39.69 5.80 -4.57
N ARG A 179 -40.17 4.73 -5.22
CA ARG A 179 -39.32 3.74 -5.86
C ARG A 179 -38.56 4.32 -7.05
N SER A 180 -39.19 5.15 -7.88
CA SER A 180 -38.51 5.84 -8.97
C SER A 180 -37.42 6.77 -8.43
N GLY A 181 -37.73 7.57 -7.40
CA GLY A 181 -36.71 8.39 -6.72
C GLY A 181 -35.53 7.57 -6.19
N VAL A 182 -35.79 6.45 -5.50
CA VAL A 182 -34.72 5.54 -5.03
C VAL A 182 -33.94 4.92 -6.20
N THR A 183 -34.59 4.66 -7.33
CA THR A 183 -33.95 4.06 -8.51
C THR A 183 -33.06 5.09 -9.21
N GLU A 184 -33.51 6.34 -9.31
CA GLU A 184 -32.72 7.48 -9.79
C GLU A 184 -31.53 7.75 -8.87
N GLU A 185 -31.71 7.75 -7.54
CA GLU A 185 -30.61 7.86 -6.57
C GLU A 185 -29.63 6.69 -6.68
N MET A 186 -30.12 5.45 -6.84
CA MET A 186 -29.26 4.29 -7.08
C MET A 186 -28.48 4.41 -8.39
N ASN A 187 -29.13 4.88 -9.48
CA ASN A 187 -28.47 5.09 -10.75
C ASN A 187 -27.41 6.18 -10.65
N LEU A 188 -27.72 7.33 -10.03
CA LEU A 188 -26.76 8.39 -9.74
C LEU A 188 -25.60 7.88 -8.89
N PHE A 189 -25.86 7.05 -7.88
CA PHE A 189 -24.81 6.41 -7.08
C PHE A 189 -23.94 5.47 -7.93
N PHE A 190 -24.54 4.64 -8.79
CA PHE A 190 -23.80 3.74 -9.66
C PHE A 190 -22.99 4.48 -10.72
N GLU A 191 -23.56 5.51 -11.34
CA GLU A 191 -22.88 6.38 -12.31
C GLU A 191 -21.72 7.12 -11.64
N THR A 192 -21.95 7.71 -10.47
CA THR A 192 -20.90 8.38 -9.68
C THR A 192 -19.82 7.38 -9.26
N LYS A 193 -20.20 6.17 -8.86
CA LYS A 193 -19.26 5.10 -8.53
C LYS A 193 -18.43 4.70 -9.74
N GLN A 194 -19.08 4.50 -10.89
CA GLN A 194 -18.42 4.12 -12.12
C GLN A 194 -17.46 5.21 -12.59
N GLU A 195 -17.84 6.48 -12.47
CA GLU A 195 -16.98 7.62 -12.80
C GLU A 195 -15.78 7.72 -11.86
N LEU A 196 -15.99 7.56 -10.55
CA LEU A 196 -14.90 7.52 -9.57
C LEU A 196 -13.97 6.31 -9.79
N ASP A 197 -14.52 5.14 -10.13
CA ASP A 197 -13.75 3.94 -10.45
C ASP A 197 -12.87 4.15 -11.70
N LYS A 198 -13.33 4.89 -12.73
CA LYS A 198 -12.48 5.29 -13.88
C LYS A 198 -11.25 6.07 -13.45
N HIS A 199 -11.37 6.87 -12.39
CA HIS A 199 -10.28 7.62 -11.79
C HIS A 199 -9.56 6.88 -10.66
N LYS A 200 -9.87 5.58 -10.45
CA LYS A 200 -9.31 4.71 -9.39
C LYS A 200 -9.58 5.24 -7.97
N LEU A 201 -10.66 5.99 -7.76
CA LEU A 201 -11.08 6.51 -6.47
C LEU A 201 -12.19 5.64 -5.89
N SER A 202 -12.03 5.18 -4.64
CA SER A 202 -13.04 4.36 -3.99
C SER A 202 -14.05 5.22 -3.23
N ILE A 203 -15.35 5.09 -3.54
CA ILE A 203 -16.43 5.76 -2.77
C ILE A 203 -16.33 5.49 -1.27
N ASN A 204 -15.96 4.28 -0.85
CA ASN A 204 -16.00 3.93 0.56
C ASN A 204 -14.79 4.44 1.35
N GLN A 205 -13.63 4.62 0.68
CA GLN A 205 -12.37 4.96 1.35
C GLN A 205 -11.94 6.42 1.10
N ASP A 206 -12.28 6.94 -0.07
CA ASP A 206 -11.75 8.22 -0.55
C ASP A 206 -12.80 9.31 -0.58
N LEU A 207 -14.11 9.00 -0.52
CA LEU A 207 -15.17 10.02 -0.47
C LEU A 207 -15.03 10.99 0.72
N PRO A 208 -14.68 10.55 1.95
CA PRO A 208 -14.44 11.49 3.05
C PRO A 208 -13.23 12.39 2.82
N LYS A 209 -12.19 11.89 2.13
CA LYS A 209 -11.00 12.66 1.77
C LYS A 209 -11.33 13.65 0.65
N PHE A 210 -12.07 13.21 -0.35
CA PHE A 210 -12.54 14.01 -1.47
C PHE A 210 -13.46 15.13 -1.01
N ALA A 211 -14.44 14.84 -0.14
CA ALA A 211 -15.32 15.86 0.45
C ALA A 211 -14.54 16.92 1.24
N ARG A 212 -13.47 16.52 1.95
CA ARG A 212 -12.55 17.48 2.59
C ARG A 212 -11.82 18.32 1.55
N THR A 213 -11.27 17.73 0.50
CA THR A 213 -10.60 18.45 -0.59
C THR A 213 -11.54 19.44 -1.29
N VAL A 214 -12.76 19.02 -1.62
CA VAL A 214 -13.78 19.88 -2.26
C VAL A 214 -14.21 21.01 -1.32
N LYS A 215 -14.31 20.75 0.00
CA LYS A 215 -14.56 21.79 1.00
C LYS A 215 -13.39 22.78 1.13
N THR A 216 -12.16 22.32 0.95
CA THR A 216 -10.99 23.22 0.91
C THR A 216 -11.01 24.05 -0.37
N ILE A 217 -11.36 23.45 -1.51
CA ILE A 217 -11.53 24.15 -2.81
C ILE A 217 -12.69 25.16 -2.76
N SER A 218 -13.77 24.84 -2.04
CA SER A 218 -14.91 25.77 -1.90
C SER A 218 -14.55 27.04 -1.13
N ALA A 219 -13.55 26.98 -0.25
CA ALA A 219 -13.01 28.18 0.42
C ALA A 219 -12.34 29.16 -0.56
N TYR A 220 -11.98 28.68 -1.75
CA TYR A 220 -11.45 29.46 -2.87
C TYR A 220 -12.49 29.67 -3.98
N GLU A 221 -13.78 29.53 -3.67
CA GLU A 221 -14.90 29.73 -4.61
C GLU A 221 -14.84 28.84 -5.86
N TYR A 222 -14.14 27.70 -5.77
CA TYR A 222 -13.90 26.80 -6.91
C TYR A 222 -13.10 27.43 -8.07
N ASP A 223 -12.37 28.51 -7.82
CA ASP A 223 -11.49 29.16 -8.80
C ASP A 223 -10.20 28.32 -8.99
N PRO A 224 -9.98 27.71 -10.16
CA PRO A 224 -8.83 26.86 -10.40
C PRO A 224 -7.49 27.59 -10.26
N GLU A 225 -7.42 28.88 -10.62
CA GLU A 225 -6.18 29.65 -10.57
C GLU A 225 -5.74 29.91 -9.12
N ARG A 226 -6.69 30.22 -8.24
CA ARG A 226 -6.43 30.43 -6.81
C ARG A 226 -6.05 29.15 -6.08
N VAL A 227 -6.68 28.03 -6.43
CA VAL A 227 -6.32 26.72 -5.87
C VAL A 227 -4.91 26.34 -6.32
N LEU A 228 -4.57 26.52 -7.60
CA LEU A 228 -3.24 26.20 -8.13
C LEU A 228 -2.13 27.05 -7.51
N ALA A 229 -2.38 28.32 -7.18
CA ALA A 229 -1.40 29.19 -6.52
C ALA A 229 -0.92 28.63 -5.16
N GLU A 230 -1.80 28.02 -4.37
CA GLU A 230 -1.44 27.32 -3.11
C GLU A 230 -0.61 26.05 -3.37
N PHE A 231 -0.84 25.36 -4.50
CA PHE A 231 -0.04 24.19 -4.88
C PHE A 231 1.31 24.57 -5.51
N GLU A 232 1.44 25.74 -6.14
CA GLU A 232 2.73 26.27 -6.59
C GLU A 232 3.68 26.49 -5.41
N ASP A 233 3.17 27.00 -4.29
CA ASP A 233 3.93 27.11 -3.04
C ASP A 233 4.38 25.73 -2.53
N ILE A 234 3.57 24.68 -2.69
CA ILE A 234 3.96 23.32 -2.30
C ILE A 234 5.12 22.79 -3.18
N TYR A 235 5.10 23.04 -4.49
CA TYR A 235 6.22 22.69 -5.37
C TYR A 235 7.49 23.46 -5.03
N TYR A 236 7.38 24.75 -4.73
CA TYR A 236 8.48 25.58 -4.25
C TYR A 236 9.04 25.08 -2.92
N LEU A 237 8.17 24.74 -1.96
CA LEU A 237 8.54 24.21 -0.65
C LEU A 237 9.15 22.81 -0.72
N ASP A 238 8.68 21.94 -1.62
CA ASP A 238 9.31 20.64 -1.86
C ASP A 238 10.69 20.77 -2.50
N GLY A 239 10.86 21.73 -3.42
CA GLY A 239 12.17 22.11 -3.96
C GLY A 239 13.12 22.59 -2.85
N LYS A 240 12.65 23.47 -1.97
CA LYS A 240 13.40 23.96 -0.81
C LYS A 240 13.74 22.84 0.18
N ARG A 241 12.81 21.90 0.41
CA ARG A 241 13.03 20.71 1.24
C ARG A 241 14.10 19.80 0.65
N ARG A 242 14.09 19.57 -0.66
CA ARG A 242 15.12 18.81 -1.37
C ARG A 242 16.48 19.48 -1.26
N ALA A 243 16.57 20.79 -1.45
CA ALA A 243 17.81 21.54 -1.28
C ALA A 243 18.35 21.47 0.16
N LEU A 244 17.47 21.62 1.16
CA LEU A 244 17.85 21.50 2.58
C LEU A 244 18.32 20.08 2.92
N LYS A 245 17.69 19.04 2.36
CA LYS A 245 18.10 17.66 2.55
C LYS A 245 19.50 17.41 1.99
N ILE A 246 19.77 17.89 0.76
CA ILE A 246 21.11 17.81 0.15
C ILE A 246 22.16 18.51 1.01
N ALA A 247 21.87 19.74 1.47
CA ALA A 247 22.77 20.49 2.34
C ALA A 247 23.02 19.79 3.69
N THR A 248 21.98 19.14 4.25
CA THR A 248 22.11 18.37 5.50
C THR A 248 22.96 17.12 5.30
N ASP A 249 22.76 16.40 4.19
CA ASP A 249 23.54 15.21 3.85
C ASP A 249 25.01 15.56 3.54
N GLU A 250 25.29 16.74 2.97
CA GLU A 250 26.63 17.30 2.80
C GLU A 250 27.29 17.63 4.13
N ALA A 251 26.61 18.39 4.99
CA ALA A 251 27.10 18.71 6.32
C ALA A 251 27.38 17.44 7.16
N GLN A 252 26.52 16.42 7.05
CA GLN A 252 26.70 15.13 7.71
C GLN A 252 27.97 14.41 7.21
N ARG A 253 28.20 14.40 5.89
CA ARG A 253 29.42 13.82 5.30
C ARG A 253 30.67 14.54 5.77
N ASP A 254 30.63 15.87 5.85
CA ASP A 254 31.78 16.64 6.33
C ASP A 254 32.03 16.45 7.83
N LEU A 255 30.96 16.28 8.63
CA LEU A 255 31.07 15.92 10.05
C LEU A 255 31.74 14.55 10.24
N VAL A 256 31.43 13.56 9.38
CA VAL A 256 32.11 12.26 9.39
C VAL A 256 33.59 12.42 9.07
N LYS A 257 33.96 13.16 8.01
CA LYS A 257 35.37 13.42 7.67
C LYS A 257 36.12 14.11 8.82
N LEU A 258 35.49 15.09 9.46
CA LEU A 258 36.07 15.80 10.60
C LEU A 258 36.26 14.88 11.81
N LYS A 259 35.34 13.94 12.05
CA LYS A 259 35.50 12.92 13.11
C LYS A 259 36.65 11.96 12.81
N ASP A 260 36.79 11.53 11.56
CA ASP A 260 37.90 10.67 11.15
C ASP A 260 39.24 11.41 11.31
N GLN A 261 39.30 12.70 10.96
CA GLN A 261 40.46 13.55 11.22
C GLN A 261 40.75 13.72 12.71
N ASP A 262 39.73 13.98 13.54
CA ASP A 262 39.89 14.08 15.01
C ASP A 262 40.42 12.76 15.60
N TYR A 263 39.96 11.61 15.09
CA TYR A 263 40.48 10.31 15.49
C TYR A 263 41.98 10.16 15.15
N LEU A 264 42.38 10.49 13.92
CA LEU A 264 43.79 10.43 13.50
C LEU A 264 44.68 11.37 14.33
N ILE A 265 44.20 12.59 14.59
CA ILE A 265 44.92 13.56 15.42
C ILE A 265 45.09 13.05 16.86
N ARG A 266 44.06 12.42 17.45
CA ARG A 266 44.17 11.84 18.80
C ARG A 266 45.14 10.66 18.86
N GLU A 267 45.17 9.84 17.82
CA GLU A 267 46.12 8.74 17.72
C GLU A 267 47.56 9.27 17.62
N GLU A 268 47.78 10.28 16.80
CA GLU A 268 49.07 10.97 16.68
C GLU A 268 49.48 11.65 18.00
N ASP A 269 48.57 12.37 18.66
CA ASP A 269 48.83 13.01 19.97
C ASP A 269 49.19 11.96 21.04
N SER A 270 48.55 10.77 21.00
CA SER A 270 48.91 9.64 21.88
C SER A 270 50.33 9.13 21.62
N LEU A 271 50.72 8.97 20.35
CA LEU A 271 52.08 8.57 19.97
C LEU A 271 53.11 9.62 20.39
N ILE A 272 52.83 10.90 20.15
CA ILE A 272 53.69 12.02 20.56
C ILE A 272 53.82 12.05 22.08
N ARG A 273 52.73 11.92 22.85
CA ARG A 273 52.79 11.87 24.32
C ARG A 273 53.62 10.71 24.84
N LYS A 274 53.53 9.53 24.22
CA LYS A 274 54.41 8.38 24.55
C LYS A 274 55.87 8.70 24.25
N ALA A 275 56.15 9.34 23.12
CA ALA A 275 57.50 9.77 22.77
C ALA A 275 58.03 10.83 23.74
N ILE A 276 57.25 11.85 24.08
CA ILE A 276 57.57 12.87 25.08
C ILE A 276 57.86 12.20 26.43
N SER A 277 57.02 11.26 26.87
CA SER A 277 57.23 10.54 28.13
C SER A 277 58.56 9.80 28.14
N ARG A 278 58.87 9.07 27.06
CA ARG A 278 60.15 8.38 26.87
C ARG A 278 61.34 9.35 26.87
N HIS A 279 61.24 10.45 26.15
CA HIS A 279 62.30 11.45 26.09
C HIS A 279 62.47 12.20 27.41
N SER A 280 61.39 12.49 28.13
CA SER A 280 61.44 13.13 29.47
C SER A 280 62.14 12.24 30.49
N PHE A 281 61.88 10.93 30.44
CA PHE A 281 62.61 9.95 31.25
C PHE A 281 64.10 9.97 30.91
N ASN A 282 64.45 9.90 29.63
CA ASN A 282 65.85 9.94 29.20
C ASN A 282 66.54 11.27 29.55
N ILE A 283 65.85 12.41 29.44
CA ILE A 283 66.38 13.73 29.83
C ILE A 283 66.73 13.73 31.32
N SER A 284 65.87 13.18 32.18
CA SER A 284 66.18 13.11 33.61
C SER A 284 67.45 12.31 33.91
N VAL A 285 67.68 11.22 33.17
CA VAL A 285 68.92 10.41 33.25
C VAL A 285 70.12 11.18 32.71
N TYR A 286 69.98 11.89 31.59
CA TYR A 286 71.05 12.73 31.05
C TYR A 286 71.40 13.90 31.98
N ASP A 287 70.42 14.55 32.59
CA ASP A 287 70.63 15.62 33.58
C ASP A 287 71.34 15.10 34.83
N GLU A 288 71.07 13.85 35.23
CA GLU A 288 71.76 13.20 36.35
C GLU A 288 73.20 12.85 35.97
N LEU A 289 73.43 12.29 34.78
CA LEU A 289 74.77 12.02 34.24
C LEU A 289 75.58 13.31 34.08
N GLU A 290 74.99 14.38 33.56
CA GLU A 290 75.64 15.68 33.40
C GLU A 290 75.97 16.30 34.76
N ARG A 291 75.06 16.23 35.74
CA ARG A 291 75.33 16.63 37.13
C ARG A 291 76.46 15.81 37.78
N ALA A 292 76.60 14.55 37.41
CA ALA A 292 77.70 13.68 37.82
C ALA A 292 79.01 13.94 37.03
N GLY A 293 79.03 14.92 36.11
CA GLY A 293 80.20 15.29 35.31
C GLY A 293 80.34 14.55 33.97
N PHE A 294 79.39 13.65 33.64
CA PHE A 294 79.32 12.94 32.36
C PHE A 294 78.47 13.69 31.32
N GLY A 295 78.90 14.89 30.96
CA GLY A 295 78.30 15.64 29.85
C GLY A 295 78.51 14.99 28.47
N ALA A 296 77.86 15.53 27.44
CA ALA A 296 77.87 14.96 26.08
C ALA A 296 79.28 14.74 25.50
N SER A 297 80.22 15.64 25.77
CA SER A 297 81.62 15.51 25.32
C SER A 297 82.32 14.31 25.97
N ASN A 298 82.07 14.07 27.26
CA ASN A 298 82.66 12.96 28.02
C ASN A 298 82.04 11.62 27.61
N LEU A 299 80.73 11.56 27.39
CA LEU A 299 80.06 10.36 26.87
C LEU A 299 80.52 10.02 25.45
N SER A 300 80.69 11.02 24.58
CA SER A 300 81.23 10.81 23.25
C SER A 300 82.67 10.31 23.29
N ARG A 301 83.49 10.85 24.20
CA ARG A 301 84.87 10.40 24.38
C ARG A 301 84.92 8.97 24.93
N LEU A 302 84.05 8.61 25.88
CA LEU A 302 83.92 7.26 26.40
C LEU A 302 83.52 6.29 25.29
N LEU A 303 82.48 6.61 24.51
CA LEU A 303 82.05 5.80 23.38
C LEU A 303 83.18 5.61 22.37
N HIS A 304 83.85 6.68 21.96
CA HIS A 304 84.99 6.59 21.05
C HIS A 304 86.11 5.72 21.63
N THR A 305 86.38 5.82 22.94
CA THR A 305 87.38 5.00 23.63
C THR A 305 86.99 3.52 23.61
N ILE A 306 85.74 3.19 23.93
CA ILE A 306 85.20 1.83 23.89
C ILE A 306 85.37 1.27 22.47
N LEU A 307 84.94 2.04 21.46
CA LEU A 307 85.01 1.64 20.07
C LEU A 307 86.46 1.37 19.62
N SER A 308 87.38 2.28 19.93
CA SER A 308 88.80 2.10 19.61
C SER A 308 89.42 0.89 20.31
N ILE A 309 89.07 0.61 21.57
CA ILE A 309 89.51 -0.60 22.27
C ILE A 309 88.95 -1.85 21.59
N THR A 310 87.68 -1.84 21.22
CA THR A 310 87.03 -3.01 20.59
C THR A 310 87.53 -3.28 19.19
N GLU A 311 87.80 -2.23 18.40
CA GLU A 311 88.43 -2.34 17.08
C GLU A 311 89.83 -2.93 17.18
N ALA A 312 90.65 -2.44 18.12
CA ALA A 312 91.98 -2.98 18.39
C ALA A 312 91.96 -4.46 18.84
N ASN A 313 90.85 -4.93 19.41
CA ASN A 313 90.65 -6.31 19.84
C ASN A 313 89.81 -7.16 18.86
N GLY A 314 89.48 -6.64 17.67
CA GLY A 314 88.72 -7.37 16.63
C GLY A 314 87.25 -7.66 16.99
N ILE A 315 86.66 -6.90 17.92
CA ILE A 315 85.27 -7.06 18.36
C ILE A 315 84.37 -6.16 17.51
N SER A 316 83.20 -6.68 17.11
CA SER A 316 82.23 -5.94 16.29
C SER A 316 81.71 -4.68 17.00
N TYR A 317 81.61 -3.57 16.25
CA TYR A 317 81.06 -2.29 16.69
C TYR A 317 79.73 -2.42 17.45
N TRP A 318 78.81 -3.27 16.98
CA TRP A 318 77.48 -3.42 17.57
C TRP A 318 77.47 -4.11 18.94
N LEU A 319 78.52 -4.87 19.24
CA LEU A 319 78.70 -5.55 20.51
C LEU A 319 79.65 -4.80 21.45
N ALA A 320 80.26 -3.71 20.98
CA ALA A 320 81.34 -3.01 21.68
C ALA A 320 80.90 -2.47 23.06
N VAL A 321 79.75 -1.79 23.11
CA VAL A 321 79.21 -1.20 24.34
C VAL A 321 78.74 -2.28 25.32
N ASP A 322 78.02 -3.29 24.83
CA ASP A 322 77.53 -4.40 25.66
C ASP A 322 78.69 -5.21 26.26
N LYS A 323 79.70 -5.52 25.44
CA LYS A 323 80.91 -6.20 25.87
C LYS A 323 81.69 -5.37 26.90
N PHE A 324 81.80 -4.05 26.70
CA PHE A 324 82.47 -3.17 27.64
C PHE A 324 81.81 -3.16 29.02
N PHE A 325 80.49 -2.96 29.08
CA PHE A 325 79.79 -2.99 30.38
C PHE A 325 79.86 -4.36 31.04
N LYS A 326 79.78 -5.45 30.25
CA LYS A 326 79.95 -6.81 30.76
C LYS A 326 81.37 -7.06 31.29
N ASP A 327 82.39 -6.49 30.66
CA ASP A 327 83.78 -6.59 31.12
C ASP A 327 84.02 -5.75 32.38
N ILE A 328 83.36 -4.59 32.52
CA ILE A 328 83.33 -3.86 33.80
C ILE A 328 82.69 -4.74 34.89
N GLU A 329 81.49 -5.27 34.65
CA GLU A 329 80.78 -6.08 35.65
C GLU A 329 81.56 -7.33 36.07
N THR A 330 82.28 -7.97 35.15
CA THR A 330 82.92 -9.28 35.40
C THR A 330 84.40 -9.19 35.76
N GLN A 331 85.10 -8.13 35.35
CA GLN A 331 86.56 -8.04 35.48
C GLN A 331 87.05 -6.82 36.26
N TYR A 332 86.19 -5.86 36.60
CA TYR A 332 86.63 -4.66 37.30
C TYR A 332 87.26 -5.00 38.65
N ASP A 333 86.55 -5.74 39.50
CA ASP A 333 87.04 -6.14 40.83
C ASP A 333 88.28 -7.04 40.74
N ALA A 334 88.33 -7.93 39.73
CA ALA A 334 89.46 -8.81 39.51
C ALA A 334 90.72 -8.05 39.07
N LYS A 335 90.56 -6.88 38.43
CA LYS A 335 91.69 -6.07 37.94
C LYS A 335 92.11 -4.94 38.88
N LEU A 336 91.29 -4.64 39.88
CA LEU A 336 91.62 -3.69 40.93
C LEU A 336 92.81 -4.23 41.76
N GLY A 337 93.94 -3.52 41.76
CA GLY A 337 95.16 -3.89 42.52
C GLY A 337 96.34 -4.41 41.69
N PHE A 338 96.21 -4.59 40.37
CA PHE A 338 97.37 -4.90 39.50
C PHE A 338 98.33 -3.73 39.30
N GLU A 339 97.90 -2.50 39.62
CA GLU A 339 98.78 -1.32 39.62
C GLU A 339 99.90 -1.46 40.67
N ASP A 340 99.60 -1.99 41.86
CA ASP A 340 100.58 -2.25 42.92
C ASP A 340 101.57 -3.36 42.51
N GLU A 341 101.08 -4.40 41.82
CA GLU A 341 101.91 -5.51 41.31
C GLU A 341 102.87 -5.05 40.21
N LYS A 342 102.39 -4.17 39.31
CA LYS A 342 103.19 -3.57 38.24
C LYS A 342 104.31 -2.70 38.82
N GLU A 343 103.99 -1.83 39.77
CA GLU A 343 104.97 -0.96 40.41
C GLU A 343 106.06 -1.78 41.14
N ARG A 344 105.69 -2.88 41.79
CA ARG A 344 106.65 -3.83 42.39
C ARG A 344 107.60 -4.47 41.39
N LEU A 345 107.14 -4.78 40.18
CA LEU A 345 107.97 -5.40 39.15
C LEU A 345 108.95 -4.39 38.53
N GLU A 346 108.52 -3.15 38.31
CA GLU A 346 109.38 -2.08 37.81
C GLU A 346 110.54 -1.78 38.76
N ILE A 347 110.29 -1.76 40.06
CA ILE A 347 111.34 -1.60 41.09
C ILE A 347 112.38 -2.74 41.01
N ARG A 348 111.93 -3.98 40.80
CA ARG A 348 112.81 -5.16 40.75
C ARG A 348 113.75 -5.16 39.54
N ILE A 349 113.24 -4.74 38.37
CA ILE A 349 114.04 -4.60 37.15
C ILE A 349 115.16 -3.56 37.34
N LYS A 350 114.88 -2.48 38.07
CA LYS A 350 115.87 -1.45 38.36
C LYS A 350 117.03 -1.99 39.21
N MET A 351 116.74 -2.76 40.26
CA MET A 351 117.76 -3.34 41.15
C MET A 351 118.76 -4.25 40.42
N HIS A 352 118.29 -5.16 39.56
CA HIS A 352 119.19 -6.07 38.84
C HIS A 352 120.11 -5.38 37.82
N LYS A 353 119.71 -4.22 37.28
CA LYS A 353 120.60 -3.43 36.42
C LYS A 353 121.76 -2.82 37.21
N GLU A 354 121.49 -2.34 38.42
CA GLU A 354 122.51 -1.74 39.30
C GLU A 354 123.56 -2.78 39.74
N GLU A 355 123.15 -4.02 40.06
CA GLU A 355 124.08 -5.12 40.40
C GLU A 355 125.03 -5.50 39.25
N LEU A 356 124.53 -5.50 38.01
CA LEU A 356 125.33 -5.83 36.83
C LEU A 356 126.45 -4.81 36.59
N ASP A 357 126.13 -3.52 36.78
CA ASP A 357 127.08 -2.44 36.56
C ASP A 357 128.18 -2.42 37.65
N ASP A 358 127.84 -2.71 38.90
CA ASP A 358 128.83 -2.82 39.99
C ASP A 358 129.86 -3.95 39.73
N THR A 359 129.39 -5.07 39.18
CA THR A 359 130.26 -6.21 38.84
C THR A 359 131.23 -5.87 37.70
N ARG A 360 130.76 -5.12 36.70
CA ARG A 360 131.60 -4.64 35.59
C ARG A 360 132.67 -3.65 36.04
N GLU A 361 132.32 -2.76 36.97
CA GLU A 361 133.29 -1.79 37.49
C GLU A 361 134.41 -2.48 38.28
N LYS A 362 134.08 -3.53 39.05
CA LYS A 362 135.10 -4.35 39.76
C LYS A 362 136.12 -5.00 38.81
N VAL A 363 135.69 -5.48 37.64
CA VAL A 363 136.59 -6.06 36.61
C VAL A 363 137.48 -4.97 36.00
N ARG A 364 136.98 -3.75 35.83
CA ARG A 364 137.72 -2.63 35.26
C ARG A 364 138.95 -2.22 36.08
N ILE A 365 138.88 -2.35 37.41
CA ILE A 365 139.89 -1.81 38.34
C ILE A 365 141.09 -2.78 38.51
N GLN A 366 141.05 -4.00 37.96
CA GLN A 366 142.15 -4.97 38.01
C GLN A 366 143.40 -4.45 37.26
N PRO A 367 144.55 -4.22 37.92
CA PRO A 367 145.76 -3.71 37.26
C PRO A 367 146.28 -4.69 36.21
N PHE A 368 146.77 -4.17 35.09
CA PHE A 368 147.30 -4.89 33.90
C PHE A 368 146.27 -5.60 33.00
N VAL A 369 145.30 -6.32 33.57
CA VAL A 369 144.32 -7.09 32.76
C VAL A 369 143.03 -6.29 32.52
N GLY A 370 142.56 -5.53 33.51
CA GLY A 370 141.32 -4.74 33.46
C GLY A 370 141.24 -3.75 32.29
N PRO A 371 142.26 -2.91 32.04
CA PRO A 371 142.25 -1.97 30.91
C PRO A 371 142.17 -2.67 29.55
N THR A 372 142.79 -3.85 29.42
CA THR A 372 142.79 -4.63 28.17
C THR A 372 141.44 -5.29 27.96
N ILE A 373 140.88 -5.94 28.98
CA ILE A 373 139.52 -6.53 28.93
C ILE A 373 138.46 -5.45 28.68
N TRP A 374 138.58 -4.30 29.33
CA TRP A 374 137.67 -3.17 29.13
C TRP A 374 137.66 -2.69 27.67
N ARG A 375 138.84 -2.64 27.03
CA ARG A 375 138.93 -2.31 25.61
C ARG A 375 138.25 -3.35 24.73
N LEU A 376 138.32 -4.64 25.10
CA LEU A 376 137.61 -5.71 24.40
C LEU A 376 136.09 -5.59 24.56
N PHE A 377 135.59 -5.23 25.75
CA PHE A 377 134.16 -4.91 25.93
C PHE A 377 133.72 -3.70 25.10
N GLN A 378 134.54 -2.66 25.00
CA GLN A 378 134.24 -1.51 24.13
C GLN A 378 134.22 -1.87 22.64
N LEU A 379 134.93 -2.92 22.24
CA LEU A 379 134.87 -3.47 20.89
C LEU A 379 133.68 -4.43 20.69
N GLY A 380 132.82 -4.59 21.68
CA GLY A 380 131.60 -5.41 21.62
C GLY A 380 131.83 -6.90 21.86
N LEU A 381 133.03 -7.30 22.29
CA LEU A 381 133.33 -8.71 22.58
C LEU A 381 132.71 -9.09 23.93
N SER A 382 131.96 -10.18 23.97
CA SER A 382 131.42 -10.71 25.21
C SER A 382 132.52 -11.43 26.01
N GLU A 383 132.31 -11.64 27.31
CA GLU A 383 133.22 -12.42 28.15
C GLU A 383 133.57 -13.78 27.54
N LYS A 384 132.60 -14.43 26.89
CA LYS A 384 132.78 -15.73 26.23
C LYS A 384 133.71 -15.66 25.02
N ASP A 385 133.74 -14.54 24.31
CA ASP A 385 134.57 -14.37 23.12
C ASP A 385 136.05 -14.18 23.49
N ILE A 386 136.30 -13.46 24.58
CA ILE A 386 137.64 -13.20 25.11
C ILE A 386 138.32 -14.50 25.56
N VAL A 387 137.59 -15.36 26.26
CA VAL A 387 138.10 -16.66 26.74
C VAL A 387 138.46 -17.58 25.56
N LYS A 388 137.59 -17.68 24.56
CA LYS A 388 137.83 -18.51 23.37
C LYS A 388 139.08 -18.09 22.59
N PHE A 389 139.35 -16.80 22.48
CA PHE A 389 140.52 -16.29 21.76
C PHE A 389 141.84 -16.70 22.44
N GLY A 390 141.85 -16.69 23.78
CA GLY A 390 143.01 -17.14 24.57
C GLY A 390 143.35 -18.61 24.33
N GLU A 391 142.34 -19.48 24.25
CA GLU A 391 142.52 -20.91 24.00
C GLU A 391 143.14 -21.18 22.62
N VAL A 392 142.71 -20.46 21.58
CA VAL A 392 143.24 -20.61 20.22
C VAL A 392 144.71 -20.19 20.14
N PHE A 393 145.07 -19.06 20.76
CA PHE A 393 146.43 -18.53 20.68
C PHE A 393 147.46 -19.46 21.35
N HIS A 394 147.06 -20.12 22.44
CA HIS A 394 147.92 -21.08 23.13
C HIS A 394 148.20 -22.33 22.29
N GLY A 395 147.25 -22.76 21.45
CA GLY A 395 147.42 -23.88 20.54
C GLY A 395 148.44 -23.66 19.41
N ILE A 396 148.71 -22.41 19.03
CA ILE A 396 149.58 -22.05 17.90
C ILE A 396 151.07 -22.03 18.31
N LEU A 397 151.40 -21.63 19.54
CA LEU A 397 152.79 -21.45 20.00
C LEU A 397 153.61 -22.75 20.15
N ASN A 398 152.95 -23.92 20.19
CA ASN A 398 153.60 -25.20 20.56
C ASN A 398 154.00 -26.10 19.36
N ARG A 399 154.07 -25.62 18.11
CA ARG A 399 154.45 -26.45 16.94
C ARG A 399 155.67 -25.89 16.18
N THR A 400 156.74 -26.69 16.03
CA THR A 400 157.89 -26.44 15.12
C THR A 400 157.67 -27.13 13.76
N PHE A 401 157.71 -26.38 12.66
CA PHE A 401 157.44 -26.88 11.29
C PHE A 401 158.73 -27.06 10.46
N PRO A 402 158.82 -28.08 9.57
CA PRO A 402 159.92 -28.23 8.64
C PRO A 402 159.96 -27.11 7.60
N VAL A 403 161.17 -26.67 7.23
CA VAL A 403 161.45 -25.52 6.34
C VAL A 403 160.71 -25.59 4.99
N GLN A 404 160.40 -26.79 4.52
CA GLN A 404 159.72 -27.03 3.24
C GLN A 404 158.25 -26.54 3.23
N GLU A 405 157.53 -26.63 4.35
CA GLU A 405 156.17 -26.08 4.46
C GLU A 405 156.19 -24.55 4.55
N ILE A 406 157.19 -23.99 5.23
CA ILE A 406 157.39 -22.54 5.27
C ILE A 406 157.70 -22.01 3.86
N ALA A 407 158.55 -22.71 3.11
CA ALA A 407 158.85 -22.35 1.72
C ALA A 407 157.59 -22.38 0.85
N GLN A 408 156.74 -23.41 0.96
CA GLN A 408 155.46 -23.47 0.24
C GLN A 408 154.49 -22.35 0.66
N GLY A 409 154.40 -22.06 1.95
CA GLY A 409 153.59 -20.94 2.46
C GLY A 409 154.07 -19.58 1.97
N MET A 410 155.39 -19.38 1.89
CA MET A 410 155.98 -18.17 1.33
C MET A 410 155.71 -18.05 -0.17
N ILE A 411 155.84 -19.13 -0.94
CA ILE A 411 155.48 -19.16 -2.37
C ILE A 411 154.01 -18.79 -2.58
N TYR A 412 153.10 -19.34 -1.76
CA TYR A 412 151.68 -18.96 -1.82
C TYR A 412 151.48 -17.47 -1.54
N THR A 413 152.13 -16.94 -0.50
CA THR A 413 152.02 -15.52 -0.12
C THR A 413 152.58 -14.59 -1.19
N ILE A 414 153.70 -14.95 -1.84
CA ILE A 414 154.25 -14.22 -2.98
C ILE A 414 153.25 -14.19 -4.14
N ASN A 415 152.60 -15.32 -4.45
CA ASN A 415 151.58 -15.37 -5.51
C ASN A 415 150.38 -14.48 -5.18
N VAL A 416 149.93 -14.44 -3.92
CA VAL A 416 148.85 -13.55 -3.47
C VAL A 416 149.28 -12.08 -3.59
N MET A 417 150.46 -11.71 -3.09
CA MET A 417 150.97 -10.34 -3.17
C MET A 417 151.08 -9.85 -4.62
N LYS A 418 151.57 -10.71 -5.52
CA LYS A 418 151.67 -10.42 -6.96
C LYS A 418 150.29 -10.13 -7.56
N LYS A 419 149.26 -10.91 -7.19
CA LYS A 419 147.88 -10.70 -7.65
C LYS A 419 147.30 -9.37 -7.15
N THR A 420 147.49 -9.03 -5.88
CA THR A 420 147.06 -7.73 -5.33
C THR A 420 147.81 -6.54 -5.93
N MET A 421 149.09 -6.69 -6.30
CA MET A 421 149.85 -5.63 -6.96
C MET A 421 149.42 -5.40 -8.42
N THR A 422 148.94 -6.43 -9.12
CA THR A 422 148.44 -6.29 -10.50
C THR A 422 147.00 -5.75 -10.59
N ASP A 423 146.17 -5.93 -9.55
CA ASP A 423 144.76 -5.50 -9.58
C ASP A 423 144.52 -4.04 -9.11
N THR A 424 145.56 -3.30 -8.71
CA THR A 424 145.40 -1.93 -8.19
C THR A 424 145.63 -0.86 -9.27
N ARG A 425 144.56 -0.44 -9.97
CA ARG A 425 144.51 0.79 -10.79
C ARG A 425 144.52 2.04 -9.88
N CYS A 426 145.67 2.69 -9.70
CA CYS A 426 145.81 4.16 -9.74
C CYS A 426 147.24 4.65 -9.40
N THR A 427 147.82 5.32 -10.40
CA THR A 427 148.64 6.54 -10.34
C THR A 427 149.88 6.61 -9.45
N ASN A 428 151.03 6.58 -10.15
CA ASN A 428 152.25 7.37 -9.94
C ASN A 428 153.23 6.92 -8.85
N THR A 429 154.03 5.88 -9.14
CA THR A 429 155.51 5.96 -9.06
C THR A 429 156.19 4.78 -9.77
N THR A 430 156.66 5.05 -10.99
CA THR A 430 157.97 4.69 -11.58
C THR A 430 158.64 3.38 -11.20
N ALA A 431 158.83 2.47 -12.17
CA ALA A 431 159.89 1.42 -12.31
C ALA A 431 160.13 0.44 -11.13
N SER A 432 159.66 0.78 -9.93
CA SER A 432 159.85 0.12 -8.65
C SER A 432 158.89 -1.05 -8.51
N ASN A 433 157.63 -0.91 -8.98
CA ASN A 433 156.70 -2.03 -8.99
C ASN A 433 157.09 -3.11 -10.01
N GLU A 434 157.63 -2.74 -11.19
CA GLU A 434 158.21 -3.73 -12.11
C GLU A 434 159.44 -4.40 -11.50
N LYS A 435 160.34 -3.62 -10.87
CA LYS A 435 161.50 -4.17 -10.15
C LYS A 435 161.11 -5.06 -8.96
N ASN A 436 160.04 -4.73 -8.25
CA ASN A 436 159.52 -5.54 -7.14
C ASN A 436 158.87 -6.83 -7.64
N VAL A 437 158.14 -6.78 -8.76
CA VAL A 437 157.62 -7.99 -9.41
C VAL A 437 158.77 -8.87 -9.92
N GLU A 438 159.85 -8.28 -10.41
CA GLU A 438 161.06 -8.99 -10.80
C GLU A 438 161.80 -9.60 -9.60
N ILE A 439 161.93 -8.87 -8.49
CA ILE A 439 162.47 -9.39 -7.22
C ILE A 439 161.60 -10.52 -6.68
N LEU A 440 160.27 -10.40 -6.74
CA LEU A 440 159.34 -11.45 -6.31
C LEU A 440 159.43 -12.68 -7.22
N ASN A 441 159.64 -12.51 -8.53
CA ASN A 441 159.88 -13.64 -9.44
C ASN A 441 161.22 -14.31 -9.16
N LYS A 442 162.26 -13.53 -8.86
CA LYS A 442 163.57 -14.07 -8.49
C LYS A 442 163.49 -14.82 -7.15
N ALA A 443 162.89 -14.22 -6.13
CA ALA A 443 162.70 -14.86 -4.83
C ALA A 443 161.82 -16.11 -4.92
N LYS A 444 160.80 -16.09 -5.79
CA LYS A 444 159.98 -17.27 -6.08
C LYS A 444 160.80 -18.37 -6.75
N ASN A 445 161.58 -18.05 -7.78
CA ASN A 445 162.44 -19.03 -8.44
C ASN A 445 163.49 -19.57 -7.47
N ASP A 446 164.13 -18.72 -6.67
CA ASP A 446 165.11 -19.13 -5.65
C ASP A 446 164.44 -20.07 -4.62
N LEU A 447 163.18 -19.82 -4.24
CA LEU A 447 162.40 -20.71 -3.35
C LEU A 447 161.94 -22.02 -4.02
N GLU A 448 161.72 -22.01 -5.34
CA GLU A 448 161.33 -23.17 -6.15
C GLU A 448 162.55 -24.04 -6.56
N GLU A 449 163.74 -23.45 -6.66
CA GLU A 449 165.04 -24.10 -6.95
C GLU A 449 165.75 -24.61 -5.68
N LEU A 450 165.19 -24.41 -4.48
CA LEU A 450 165.69 -25.05 -3.27
C LEU A 450 165.53 -26.58 -3.40
N GLU A 451 166.57 -27.26 -3.89
CA GLU A 451 166.72 -28.72 -3.81
C GLU A 451 166.88 -29.12 -2.35
N PHE A 452 165.77 -29.46 -1.71
CA PHE A 452 165.75 -29.93 -0.33
C PHE A 452 166.20 -31.41 -0.27
N SER A 453 167.51 -31.62 -0.11
CA SER A 453 168.07 -32.90 0.34
C SER A 453 167.82 -33.05 1.85
N ASN A 454 167.00 -34.06 2.22
CA ASN A 454 166.62 -34.51 3.58
C ASN A 454 167.01 -33.64 4.79
#